data_AF-A0A353EU63-F1
#
_entry.id   AF-A0A353EU63-F1
#
_cell.length_a   1.000
_cell.length_b   1.000
_cell.length_c   1.000
_cell.angle_alpha   90.00
_cell.angle_beta   90.00
_cell.angle_gamma   90.00
#
_symmetry.space_group_name_H-M   'P 1'
#
loop_
_entity.id
_entity.type
_entity.pdbx_description
1 polymer ?
#
loop_
_entity_poly.entity_id
_entity_poly.type
_entity_poly.pdbx_seq_one_letter_code
_entity_poly.pdbx_strand_id
1 'polypeptide(L)'
;MPLLVKKGIRVSLFIDPSLEQVAQAARLGVDGIELHTGAYCEVFGTKKEKSELRRLDEATFFAKTLGLKVFAGHGLNRENLKLVTHIHDIEEYNIGHSIIARAVFVGLEKAIREIQEVLIRKGNS
;
A
#
# COMPACT_ATOMS: atom_id res chain seq x y z
N MET A 1 -3.34 -22.52 8.41
CA MET A 1 -2.22 -21.62 8.77
C MET A 1 -0.95 -22.03 8.02
N PRO A 2 -0.30 -21.13 7.25
CA PRO A 2 0.82 -21.41 6.35
C PRO A 2 2.11 -21.82 7.08
N LEU A 3 3.04 -22.49 6.38
CA LEU A 3 4.31 -22.96 6.95
C LEU A 3 5.17 -21.82 7.51
N LEU A 4 5.25 -20.69 6.80
CA LEU A 4 6.04 -19.52 7.23
C LEU A 4 5.51 -18.93 8.55
N VAL A 5 4.18 -18.83 8.69
CA VAL A 5 3.54 -18.38 9.95
C VAL A 5 3.84 -19.36 11.09
N LYS A 6 3.80 -20.68 10.84
CA LYS A 6 4.19 -21.69 11.85
C LYS A 6 5.66 -21.59 12.27
N LYS A 7 6.52 -20.96 11.46
CA LYS A 7 7.93 -20.69 11.78
C LYS A 7 8.14 -19.32 12.42
N GLY A 8 7.07 -18.59 12.76
CA GLY A 8 7.16 -17.26 13.37
C GLY A 8 7.52 -16.15 12.38
N ILE A 9 7.44 -16.41 11.08
CA ILE A 9 7.68 -15.39 10.05
C ILE A 9 6.36 -14.71 9.74
N ARG A 10 6.33 -13.38 9.84
CA ARG A 10 5.17 -12.57 9.43
C ARG A 10 4.95 -12.71 7.93
N VAL A 11 3.72 -13.05 7.53
CA VAL A 11 3.33 -13.22 6.14
C VAL A 11 2.33 -12.15 5.75
N SER A 12 2.63 -11.46 4.65
CA SER A 12 1.70 -10.61 3.93
C SER A 12 1.42 -11.22 2.55
N LEU A 13 0.18 -11.14 2.08
CA LEU A 13 -0.19 -11.52 0.71
C LEU A 13 -0.33 -10.28 -0.16
N PHE A 14 0.38 -10.25 -1.29
CA PHE A 14 0.23 -9.21 -2.30
C PHE A 14 -1.00 -9.52 -3.17
N ILE A 15 -2.02 -8.66 -3.11
CA ILE A 15 -3.34 -8.90 -3.71
C ILE A 15 -3.92 -7.65 -4.35
N ASP A 16 -4.89 -7.83 -5.24
CA ASP A 16 -5.69 -6.72 -5.75
C ASP A 16 -6.61 -6.15 -4.65
N PRO A 17 -7.02 -4.87 -4.75
CA PRO A 17 -8.07 -4.30 -3.91
C PRO A 17 -9.45 -4.87 -4.28
N SER A 18 -9.66 -6.13 -3.91
CA SER A 18 -10.87 -6.92 -4.12
C SER A 18 -11.31 -7.51 -2.78
N LEU A 19 -12.57 -7.27 -2.40
CA LEU A 19 -13.14 -7.81 -1.17
C LEU A 19 -13.08 -9.34 -1.13
N GLU A 20 -13.20 -10.00 -2.28
CA GLU A 20 -13.08 -11.45 -2.37
C GLU A 20 -11.67 -11.92 -2.01
N GLN A 21 -10.63 -11.31 -2.59
CA GLN A 21 -9.24 -11.68 -2.29
C GLN A 21 -8.88 -11.37 -0.83
N VAL A 22 -9.37 -10.25 -0.28
CA VAL A 22 -9.22 -9.91 1.14
C VAL A 22 -9.85 -10.97 2.05
N ALA A 23 -11.08 -11.43 1.74
CA ALA A 23 -11.74 -12.48 2.50
C ALA A 23 -10.97 -13.81 2.46
N GLN A 24 -10.40 -14.16 1.30
CA GLN A 24 -9.57 -15.36 1.18
C GLN A 24 -8.27 -15.24 1.98
N ALA A 25 -7.61 -14.08 1.94
CA ALA A 25 -6.40 -13.82 2.73
C ALA A 25 -6.67 -14.03 4.23
N ALA A 26 -7.77 -13.48 4.75
CA ALA A 26 -8.16 -13.68 6.15
C ALA A 26 -8.36 -15.17 6.50
N ARG A 27 -8.99 -15.95 5.63
CA ARG A 27 -9.21 -17.39 5.83
C ARG A 27 -7.92 -18.21 5.87
N LEU A 28 -6.86 -17.74 5.19
CA LEU A 28 -5.57 -18.42 5.20
C LEU A 28 -4.83 -18.27 6.53
N GLY A 29 -5.20 -17.29 7.35
CA GLY A 29 -4.56 -17.01 8.64
C GLY A 29 -3.17 -16.42 8.48
N VAL A 30 -3.03 -15.44 7.58
CA VAL A 30 -1.83 -14.60 7.41
C VAL A 30 -1.90 -13.36 8.30
N ASP A 31 -0.77 -12.69 8.52
CA ASP A 31 -0.69 -11.51 9.38
C ASP A 31 -1.27 -10.25 8.72
N GLY A 32 -1.21 -10.17 7.39
CA GLY A 32 -1.68 -9.02 6.65
C GLY A 32 -1.75 -9.22 5.14
N ILE A 33 -2.06 -8.13 4.47
CA ILE A 33 -2.12 -8.02 3.01
C ILE A 33 -1.35 -6.77 2.56
N GLU A 34 -0.81 -6.84 1.36
CA GLU A 34 -0.32 -5.67 0.62
C GLU A 34 -1.21 -5.44 -0.59
N LEU A 35 -1.92 -4.31 -0.61
CA LEU A 35 -2.80 -3.94 -1.70
C LEU A 35 -1.98 -3.43 -2.90
N HIS A 36 -2.24 -4.01 -4.06
CA HIS A 36 -1.66 -3.62 -5.34
C HIS A 36 -2.22 -2.28 -5.80
N THR A 37 -1.42 -1.21 -5.75
CA THR A 37 -1.87 0.13 -6.16
C THR A 37 -1.63 0.46 -7.65
N GLY A 38 -1.12 -0.47 -8.45
CA GLY A 38 -0.82 -0.20 -9.86
C GLY A 38 -2.01 0.26 -10.70
N ALA A 39 -3.19 -0.34 -10.54
CA ALA A 39 -4.40 0.14 -11.25
C ALA A 39 -4.74 1.60 -10.93
N TYR A 40 -4.59 2.00 -9.66
CA TYR A 40 -4.69 3.41 -9.25
C TYR A 40 -3.59 4.26 -9.89
N CYS A 41 -2.34 3.80 -9.89
CA CYS A 41 -1.20 4.53 -10.43
C CYS A 41 -1.32 4.77 -11.94
N GLU A 42 -1.86 3.81 -12.69
CA GLU A 42 -2.09 3.91 -14.14
C GLU A 42 -3.12 4.97 -14.51
N VAL A 43 -4.12 5.18 -13.64
CA VAL A 43 -5.22 6.12 -13.89
C VAL A 43 -5.08 7.43 -13.12
N PHE A 44 -3.95 7.65 -12.45
CA PHE A 44 -3.65 8.86 -11.68
C PHE A 44 -3.82 10.12 -12.54
N GLY A 45 -4.49 11.14 -12.00
CA GLY A 45 -4.83 12.38 -12.71
C GLY A 45 -5.96 12.26 -13.75
N THR A 46 -6.57 11.08 -13.93
CA THR A 46 -7.69 10.89 -14.86
C THR A 46 -9.04 10.87 -14.12
N LYS A 47 -10.15 10.83 -14.88
CA LYS A 47 -11.50 10.69 -14.29
C LYS A 47 -11.71 9.38 -13.50
N LYS A 48 -10.86 8.36 -13.71
CA LYS A 48 -10.94 7.05 -13.01
C LYS A 48 -10.13 6.99 -11.71
N GLU A 49 -9.33 8.01 -11.40
CA GLU A 49 -8.51 8.05 -10.18
C GLU A 49 -9.35 7.84 -8.91
N LYS A 50 -10.48 8.56 -8.81
CA LYS A 50 -11.36 8.51 -7.64
C LYS A 50 -11.96 7.14 -7.42
N SER A 51 -12.31 6.41 -8.48
CA SER A 51 -12.87 5.06 -8.35
C SER A 51 -11.83 4.06 -7.86
N GLU A 52 -10.60 4.14 -8.34
CA GLU A 52 -9.53 3.23 -7.90
C GLU A 52 -9.07 3.54 -6.46
N LEU A 53 -9.01 4.82 -6.07
CA LEU A 53 -8.78 5.19 -4.67
C LEU A 53 -9.87 4.65 -3.75
N ARG A 54 -11.14 4.74 -4.17
CA ARG A 54 -12.26 4.21 -3.40
C ARG A 54 -12.17 2.69 -3.23
N ARG A 55 -11.74 1.96 -4.27
CA ARG A 55 -11.51 0.51 -4.18
C ARG A 55 -10.42 0.17 -3.15
N LEU A 56 -9.32 0.94 -3.12
CA LEU A 56 -8.26 0.76 -2.11
C LEU A 56 -8.78 1.03 -0.69
N ASP A 57 -9.58 2.09 -0.51
CA ASP A 57 -10.17 2.46 0.78
C ASP A 57 -11.14 1.38 1.30
N GLU A 58 -12.05 0.90 0.43
CA GLU A 58 -13.00 -0.17 0.78
C GLU A 58 -12.29 -1.49 1.11
N ALA A 59 -11.26 -1.87 0.35
CA ALA A 59 -10.47 -3.06 0.62
C ALA A 59 -9.68 -2.94 1.93
N THR A 60 -9.13 -1.75 2.21
CA THR A 60 -8.41 -1.46 3.46
C THR A 60 -9.34 -1.59 4.65
N PHE A 61 -10.48 -0.90 4.63
CA PHE A 61 -11.49 -0.96 5.69
C PHE A 61 -11.92 -2.40 5.95
N PHE A 62 -12.26 -3.15 4.88
CA PHE A 62 -12.71 -4.53 5.03
C PHE A 62 -11.62 -5.43 5.64
N ALA A 63 -10.36 -5.30 5.18
CA ALA A 63 -9.25 -6.06 5.75
C ALA A 63 -9.05 -5.77 7.25
N LYS A 64 -9.18 -4.51 7.68
CA LYS A 64 -9.11 -4.16 9.11
C LYS A 64 -10.24 -4.78 9.93
N THR A 65 -11.48 -4.81 9.42
CA THR A 65 -12.59 -5.48 10.11
C THR A 65 -12.35 -6.99 10.29
N LEU A 66 -11.52 -7.60 9.44
CA LEU A 66 -11.10 -9.00 9.56
C LEU A 66 -9.83 -9.18 10.41
N GLY A 67 -9.29 -8.12 11.00
CA GLY A 67 -8.11 -8.17 11.88
C GLY A 67 -6.78 -8.27 11.13
N LEU A 68 -6.76 -8.05 9.80
CA LEU A 68 -5.53 -8.05 9.02
C LEU A 68 -4.76 -6.74 9.18
N LYS A 69 -3.43 -6.81 9.09
CA LYS A 69 -2.60 -5.63 8.78
C LYS A 69 -2.74 -5.28 7.31
N VAL A 70 -2.69 -3.99 7.00
CA VAL A 70 -2.82 -3.50 5.62
C VAL A 70 -1.58 -2.70 5.25
N PHE A 71 -0.96 -3.11 4.16
CA PHE A 71 0.14 -2.44 3.51
C PHE A 71 -0.30 -2.04 2.09
N ALA A 72 0.40 -1.10 1.47
CA ALA A 72 0.15 -0.71 0.10
C ALA A 72 1.45 -0.47 -0.66
N GLY A 73 1.47 -0.83 -1.94
CA GLY A 73 2.69 -0.71 -2.74
C GLY A 73 2.41 -0.81 -4.22
N HIS A 74 3.49 -0.94 -4.99
CA HIS A 74 3.48 -1.12 -6.45
C HIS A 74 3.01 0.10 -7.27
N GLY A 75 3.97 0.81 -7.87
CA GLY A 75 3.72 1.96 -8.75
C GLY A 75 3.68 3.32 -8.05
N LEU A 76 3.68 3.34 -6.71
CA LEU A 76 3.68 4.58 -5.93
C LEU A 76 4.95 5.41 -6.15
N ASN A 77 4.77 6.72 -6.19
CA ASN A 77 5.81 7.73 -6.28
C ASN A 77 5.41 8.95 -5.43
N ARG A 78 6.27 9.97 -5.39
CA ARG A 78 6.07 11.16 -4.56
C ARG A 78 4.74 11.90 -4.83
N GLU A 79 4.22 11.85 -6.06
CA GLU A 79 3.03 12.60 -6.46
C GLU A 79 1.75 11.86 -6.11
N ASN A 80 1.63 10.60 -6.53
CA ASN A 80 0.41 9.81 -6.34
C ASN A 80 0.28 9.26 -4.90
N LEU A 81 1.39 9.05 -4.19
CA LEU A 81 1.37 8.62 -2.79
C LEU A 81 0.52 9.54 -1.90
N LYS A 82 0.51 10.84 -2.19
CA LYS A 82 -0.25 11.84 -1.42
C LYS A 82 -1.71 11.46 -1.25
N LEU A 83 -2.37 10.96 -2.30
CA LEU A 83 -3.79 10.62 -2.19
C LEU A 83 -3.98 9.30 -1.43
N VAL A 84 -3.14 8.30 -1.68
CA VAL A 84 -3.19 7.01 -0.96
C VAL A 84 -2.89 7.19 0.53
N THR A 85 -2.09 8.19 0.91
CA THR A 85 -1.88 8.53 2.32
C THR A 85 -3.14 9.02 3.02
N HIS A 86 -4.21 9.43 2.32
CA HIS A 86 -5.46 9.80 2.99
C HIS A 86 -6.31 8.59 3.40
N ILE A 87 -6.01 7.40 2.87
CA ILE A 87 -6.67 6.16 3.31
C ILE A 87 -6.20 5.85 4.74
N HIS A 88 -7.15 5.66 5.64
CA HIS A 88 -6.87 5.32 7.04
C HIS A 88 -6.45 3.85 7.16
N ASP A 89 -5.77 3.50 8.25
CA ASP A 89 -5.37 2.12 8.59
C ASP A 89 -4.37 1.39 7.68
N ILE A 90 -3.81 2.05 6.67
CA ILE A 90 -2.61 1.55 5.99
C ILE A 90 -1.40 1.78 6.91
N GLU A 91 -0.69 0.70 7.26
CA GLU A 91 0.40 0.69 8.23
C GLU A 91 1.78 0.93 7.58
N GLU A 92 1.98 0.50 6.34
CA GLU A 92 3.28 0.57 5.64
C GLU A 92 3.08 0.79 4.13
N TYR A 93 3.98 1.55 3.51
CA TYR A 93 4.02 1.78 2.07
C TYR A 93 5.31 1.21 1.47
N ASN A 94 5.19 0.15 0.66
CA ASN A 94 6.32 -0.52 0.02
C ASN A 94 6.63 0.12 -1.34
N ILE A 95 7.68 0.94 -1.38
CA ILE A 95 8.04 1.77 -2.54
C ILE A 95 9.47 1.44 -2.98
N GLY A 96 9.62 0.91 -4.20
CA GLY A 96 10.91 0.50 -4.76
C GLY A 96 11.34 1.34 -5.97
N HIS A 97 10.78 1.03 -7.15
CA HIS A 97 11.23 1.57 -8.44
C HIS A 97 11.35 3.10 -8.47
N SER A 98 10.36 3.84 -7.95
CA SER A 98 10.36 5.30 -7.98
C SER A 98 11.46 5.92 -7.13
N ILE A 99 11.81 5.31 -5.98
CA ILE A 99 12.93 5.74 -5.13
C ILE A 99 14.25 5.54 -5.89
N ILE A 100 14.47 4.36 -6.45
CA ILE A 100 15.72 4.05 -7.17
C ILE A 100 15.85 4.92 -8.43
N ALA A 101 14.79 5.08 -9.21
CA ALA A 101 14.78 5.95 -10.37
C ALA A 101 15.11 7.41 -10.01
N ARG A 102 14.54 7.91 -8.90
CA ARG A 102 14.85 9.25 -8.38
C ARG A 102 16.30 9.35 -7.89
N ALA A 103 16.81 8.32 -7.22
CA ALA A 103 18.15 8.28 -6.65
C ALA A 103 19.27 8.44 -7.69
N VAL A 104 19.05 8.02 -8.94
CA VAL A 104 20.01 8.23 -10.05
C VAL A 104 20.34 9.71 -10.25
N PHE A 105 19.41 10.62 -9.92
CA PHE A 105 19.58 12.06 -10.12
C PHE A 105 19.98 12.83 -8.86
N VAL A 106 19.51 12.38 -7.69
CA VAL A 106 19.63 13.16 -6.44
C VAL A 106 20.34 12.43 -5.31
N GLY A 107 20.76 11.18 -5.53
CA GLY A 107 21.27 10.28 -4.50
C GLY A 107 20.15 9.59 -3.70
N LEU A 108 20.46 8.40 -3.18
CA LEU A 108 19.48 7.55 -2.48
C LEU A 108 18.91 8.21 -1.22
N GLU A 109 19.75 8.86 -0.43
CA GLU A 109 19.33 9.53 0.81
C GLU A 109 18.25 10.59 0.53
N LYS A 110 18.50 11.46 -0.45
CA LYS A 110 17.54 12.51 -0.82
C LYS A 110 16.26 11.93 -1.42
N ALA A 111 16.35 10.88 -2.24
CA ALA A 111 15.18 10.20 -2.79
C ALA A 111 14.28 9.60 -1.69
N ILE A 112 14.88 9.01 -0.64
CA ILE A 112 14.15 8.48 0.52
C ILE A 112 13.50 9.62 1.31
N ARG A 113 14.24 10.70 1.61
CA ARG A 113 13.72 11.86 2.35
C ARG A 113 12.52 12.49 1.65
N GLU A 114 12.58 12.64 0.32
CA GLU A 114 11.47 13.18 -0.48
C GLU A 114 10.17 12.36 -0.36
N ILE A 115 10.26 11.03 -0.19
CA ILE A 115 9.09 10.17 0.10
C ILE A 115 8.64 10.31 1.55
N GLN A 116 9.58 10.32 2.50
CA GLN A 116 9.26 10.48 3.93
C GLN A 116 8.53 11.80 4.22
N GLU A 117 8.88 12.89 3.53
CA GLU A 117 8.18 14.17 3.65
C GLU A 117 6.69 14.08 3.27
N VAL A 118 6.33 13.20 2.34
CA VAL A 118 4.92 12.96 1.98
C VAL A 118 4.20 12.24 3.12
N LEU A 119 4.85 11.25 3.74
CA LEU A 119 4.28 10.45 4.83
C LEU A 119 4.15 11.25 6.14
N ILE A 120 5.16 12.04 6.50
CA ILE A 120 5.20 12.80 7.77
C ILE A 120 4.15 13.91 7.80
N ARG A 121 3.84 14.53 6.65
CA ARG A 121 2.82 15.59 6.57
C ARG A 121 1.43 15.13 7.03
N LYS A 122 1.13 13.82 6.95
CA LYS A 122 -0.13 13.23 7.48
C LYS A 122 -0.17 13.18 9.01
N GLY A 123 0.98 13.02 9.69
CA GLY A 123 1.04 12.84 11.14
C GLY A 123 0.72 14.09 11.97
N ASN A 124 0.62 15.26 11.33
CA ASN A 124 0.39 16.57 11.96
C ASN A 124 -0.95 17.22 11.57
N SER A 125 -1.90 16.47 10.98
CA SER A 125 -3.23 16.95 10.57
C SER A 125 -4.34 16.24 11.33
#